data_AF-A0A517WY08-F1
#
_entry.id   AF-A0A517WY08-F1
#
_cell.length_a   1.000
_cell.length_b   1.000
_cell.length_c   1.000
_cell.angle_alpha   90.00
_cell.angle_beta   90.00
_cell.angle_gamma   90.00
#
_symmetry.space_group_name_H-M   'P 1'
#
loop_
_entity.id
_entity.type
_entity.pdbx_description
1 polymer ?
#
loop_
_entity_poly.entity_id
_entity_poly.type
_entity_poly.pdbx_seq_one_letter_code
_entity_poly.pdbx_strand_id
1 'polypeptide(L)' 'MHIISRSMNESILIGEHTVVKVLEVFEDHVRISVETPGAEPAYWEKDVYLDQSIELDELQPVEVTG' A
#
# COMPACT_ATOMS: atom_id res chain seq x y z
N MET A 1 -8.63 -12.66 6.00
CA MET A 1 -7.64 -11.74 5.41
C MET A 1 -6.97 -12.45 4.26
N HIS A 2 -7.00 -11.89 3.05
CA HIS A 2 -6.33 -12.45 1.87
C HIS A 2 -5.20 -11.50 1.49
N ILE A 3 -3.99 -12.03 1.36
CA ILE A 3 -2.80 -11.26 0.97
C ILE A 3 -2.48 -11.63 -0.47
N ILE A 4 -2.37 -10.62 -1.32
CA ILE A 4 -2.04 -10.75 -2.74
C ILE A 4 -0.90 -9.79 -3.05
N SER A 5 0.10 -10.27 -3.79
CA SER A 5 1.22 -9.45 -4.26
C SER A 5 0.92 -8.91 -5.66
N ARG A 6 1.23 -7.63 -5.87
CA ARG A 6 1.12 -6.94 -7.16
C ARG A 6 2.30 -6.00 -7.32
N SER A 7 2.85 -5.98 -8.53
CA SER A 7 3.96 -5.15 -8.97
C SER A 7 3.43 -3.93 -9.72
N MET A 8 4.32 -3.00 -10.05
CA MET A 8 3.98 -1.82 -10.84
C MET A 8 3.21 -2.21 -12.12
N ASN A 9 2.16 -1.45 -12.43
CA ASN A 9 1.21 -1.67 -13.53
C ASN A 9 0.34 -2.93 -13.44
N GLU A 10 0.49 -3.77 -12.41
CA GLU A 10 -0.43 -4.87 -12.19
C GLU A 10 -1.71 -4.38 -11.47
N SER A 11 -2.80 -5.11 -11.70
CA SER A 11 -4.10 -4.81 -11.12
C SER A 11 -4.76 -6.03 -10.49
N ILE A 12 -5.76 -5.78 -9.67
CA ILE A 12 -6.64 -6.79 -9.10
C ILE A 12 -8.09 -6.31 -9.17
N LEU A 13 -8.99 -7.24 -9.46
CA LEU A 13 -10.43 -7.05 -9.35
C LEU A 13 -10.88 -7.42 -7.93
N ILE A 14 -11.57 -6.48 -7.28
CA ILE A 14 -12.19 -6.64 -5.96
C ILE A 14 -13.71 -6.61 -6.14
N GLY A 15 -14.38 -7.66 -5.67
CA GLY A 15 -15.81 -7.84 -5.91
C GLY A 15 -16.10 -8.05 -7.40
N GLU A 16 -17.18 -7.45 -7.89
CA GLU A 16 -17.61 -7.63 -9.28
C GLU A 16 -16.96 -6.60 -10.21
N HIS A 17 -16.85 -5.33 -9.80
CA HIS A 17 -16.50 -4.23 -10.70
C HIS A 17 -15.38 -3.30 -10.19
N THR A 18 -14.83 -3.51 -9.00
CA THR A 18 -13.78 -2.59 -8.50
C THR A 18 -12.40 -3.03 -8.95
N VAL A 19 -11.67 -2.18 -9.67
CA VAL A 19 -10.30 -2.45 -10.10
C VAL A 19 -9.34 -1.62 -9.26
N VAL A 20 -8.38 -2.27 -8.63
CA VAL A 20 -7.26 -1.62 -7.95
C VAL A 20 -6.00 -1.87 -8.76
N LYS A 21 -5.26 -0.81 -9.09
CA LYS A 21 -4.02 -0.89 -9.87
C LYS A 21 -2.87 -0.22 -9.13
N VAL A 22 -1.70 -0.85 -9.15
CA VAL A 22 -0.45 -0.22 -8.69
C VAL A 22 0.06 0.69 -9.80
N LEU A 23 0.04 2.00 -9.56
CA LEU A 23 0.53 2.99 -10.53
C LEU A 23 2.04 3.08 -10.46
N GLU A 24 2.56 3.35 -9.25
CA GLU A 24 3.97 3.61 -9.00
C GLU A 24 4.37 3.03 -7.64
N VAL A 25 5.62 2.57 -7.54
CA VAL A 25 6.20 2.03 -6.31
C VAL A 25 7.39 2.91 -5.95
N PHE A 26 7.35 3.48 -4.75
CA PHE A 26 8.43 4.27 -4.16
C PHE A 26 9.06 3.48 -3.00
N GLU A 27 10.13 4.03 -2.42
CA GLU A 27 10.83 3.39 -1.29
C GLU A 27 9.96 3.34 -0.04
N ASP A 28 9.20 4.41 0.24
CA ASP A 28 8.42 4.58 1.47
C ASP A 28 6.91 4.42 1.28
N HIS A 29 6.42 4.39 0.04
CA HIS A 29 4.99 4.30 -0.27
C HIS A 29 4.71 3.70 -1.63
N VAL A 30 3.44 3.35 -1.84
CA VAL A 30 2.93 2.89 -3.13
C VAL A 30 1.76 3.77 -3.53
N ARG A 31 1.76 4.22 -4.79
CA ARG A 31 0.62 4.92 -5.37
C ARG A 31 -0.29 3.92 -6.07
N ILE A 32 -1.56 3.91 -5.68
CA ILE A 32 -2.59 3.07 -6.29
C ILE A 32 -3.67 3.93 -6.94
N SER A 33 -4.29 3.39 -7.99
CA SER A 33 -5.60 3.86 -8.43
C SER A 33 -6.67 2.85 -8.05
N VAL A 34 -7.86 3.38 -7.81
CA VAL A 34 -9.07 2.61 -7.60
C VAL A 34 -10.13 3.10 -8.57
N GLU A 35 -10.63 2.19 -9.39
CA GLU A 35 -11.72 2.43 -10.32
C GLU A 35 -12.92 1.58 -9.89
N THR A 36 -14.08 2.21 -9.75
CA THR A 36 -15.34 1.57 -9.40
C THR A 36 -16.44 2.12 -10.31
N PRO A 37 -16.73 1.46 -11.43
CA PRO A 37 -17.80 1.86 -12.35
C PRO A 37 -19.12 2.01 -11.60
N GLY A 38 -19.77 3.17 -11.76
CA GLY A 38 -21.03 3.49 -11.08
C GLY A 38 -20.90 4.14 -9.70
N ALA A 39 -19.68 4.33 -9.18
CA ALA A 39 -19.44 5.16 -8.00
C ALA A 39 -19.22 6.64 -8.36
N GLU A 40 -19.37 7.54 -7.38
CA GLU A 40 -19.05 8.97 -7.52
C GLU A 40 -18.10 9.41 -6.39
N PRO A 41 -16.79 9.62 -6.65
CA PRO A 41 -16.14 9.50 -7.95
C PRO A 41 -15.90 8.03 -8.36
N ALA A 42 -16.03 7.76 -9.67
CA ALA A 42 -15.76 6.44 -10.24
C ALA A 42 -14.25 6.10 -10.24
N TYR A 43 -13.40 7.10 -10.13
CA TYR A 43 -11.94 6.96 -10.14
C TYR A 43 -11.33 7.83 -9.06
N TRP A 44 -10.38 7.28 -8.32
CA TRP A 44 -9.54 8.03 -7.40
C TRP A 44 -8.17 7.38 -7.25
N GLU A 45 -7.21 8.17 -6.80
CA GLU A 45 -5.83 7.74 -6.54
C GLU A 45 -5.47 7.98 -5.08
N LYS A 46 -4.56 7.14 -4.57
CA LYS A 46 -4.12 7.23 -3.19
C LYS A 46 -2.71 6.72 -3.01
N ASP A 47 -1.94 7.46 -2.23
CA ASP A 47 -0.65 7.03 -1.70
C ASP A 47 -0.87 6.23 -0.41
N VAL A 48 -0.30 5.03 -0.38
CA VAL A 48 -0.31 4.12 0.76
C VAL A 48 1.12 4.03 1.27
N TYR A 49 1.38 4.68 2.40
CA TYR A 49 2.67 4.69 3.04
C TYR A 49 2.90 3.39 3.80
N LEU A 50 4.13 2.88 3.73
CA LEU A 50 4.60 1.81 4.61
C LEU A 50 4.61 2.39 6.02
N ASP A 51 3.92 1.75 6.96
CA ASP A 51 3.95 2.17 8.35
C ASP A 51 5.36 1.91 8.91
N GLN A 52 6.17 2.96 8.99
CA GLN A 52 7.55 2.90 9.50
C GLN A 52 7.60 2.64 11.01
N SER A 53 6.46 2.60 11.71
CA SER A 53 6.42 2.34 13.16
C SER A 53 6.74 0.89 13.50
N ILE A 54 6.83 0.00 12.51
CA ILE A 54 7.23 -1.41 12.73
C ILE A 54 8.77 -1.54 12.86
N GLU A 55 9.57 -0.58 12.41
CA GLU A 55 11.05 -0.69 12.41
C GLU A 55 11.77 0.12 13.52
N LEU A 56 11.06 0.81 14.40
CA LEU A 56 11.69 1.60 15.48
C LEU A 56 11.70 0.93 16.86
N ASP A 57 11.01 -0.21 17.04
CA ASP A 57 10.97 -0.92 18.33
C ASP A 57 12.15 -1.88 18.55
N GLU A 58 12.89 -2.25 17.49
CA GLU A 58 14.00 -3.22 17.57
C GLU A 58 15.40 -2.60 17.77
N LEU A 59 15.52 -1.28 17.91
CA LEU A 59 16.80 -0.58 18.10
C LEU A 59 16.92 0.14 19.44
N GLN A 60 16.61 -0.54 20.55
CA GLN A 60 17.01 -0.04 21.86
C GLN A 60 18.52 -0.29 22.07
N PRO A 61 19.36 0.75 22.22
CA PRO A 61 20.77 0.55 22.55
C PRO A 61 20.86 -0.06 23.95
N VAL A 62 21.44 -1.25 24.05
CA VAL A 62 21.86 -1.81 25.35
C VAL A 62 22.96 -0.91 25.90
N GLU A 63 22.64 -0.13 26.94
CA GLU A 63 23.65 0.60 27.70
C GLU A 63 24.59 -0.42 28.36
N VAL A 64 25.80 -0.56 27.82
CA VAL A 64 26.91 -1.26 28.48
C VAL A 64 27.49 -0.34 29.55
N THR A 65 26.91 -0.37 30.75
CA THR A 65 27.60 0.13 31.95
C THR A 65 28.69 -0.87 32.33
N GLY A 66 29.94 -0.40 32.24
CA GLY A 66 31.14 -1.06 32.77
C GLY A 66 31.38 -0.81 34.25
#